data_AF-A0A1Q8AD53-F1
#
_entry.id   AF-A0A1Q8AD53-F1
#
_cell.length_a   1.000
_cell.length_b   1.000
_cell.length_c   1.000
_cell.angle_alpha   90.00
_cell.angle_beta   90.00
_cell.angle_gamma   90.00
#
_symmetry.space_group_name_H-M   'P 1'
#
loop_
_entity.id
_entity.type
_entity.pdbx_description
1 polymer ?
#
loop_
_entity_poly.entity_id
_entity_poly.type
_entity_poly.pdbx_seq_one_letter_code
_entity_poly.pdbx_strand_id
1 'polypeptide(L)'
;MLGGWIASIGAMALLAPAIGTLLANARVGTNDLAPAVPVVLGLFLAYLIGGYVAGRMAGYRTSWHGMMTAFFSLFVVLVLMLAGYAADRGLLAVTGVESVADVIPGVRDLDITTSGNAVTFGALLGFLGSIFAGWLGGVLAPSHAVAGTVPAAGTAERVEKREAVRERRPLMPAPTIGRKGEERLSR
;
A
#
# COMPACT_ATOMS: atom_id res chain seq x y z
N MET A 1 0.74 -4.47 -2.95
CA MET A 1 0.62 -4.26 -1.50
C MET A 1 1.86 -4.74 -0.77
N LEU A 2 2.22 -6.03 -0.87
CA LEU A 2 3.40 -6.62 -0.22
C LEU A 2 4.70 -5.81 -0.41
N GLY A 3 5.05 -5.43 -1.63
CA GLY A 3 6.26 -4.62 -1.87
C GLY A 3 6.23 -3.22 -1.23
N GLY A 4 5.06 -2.58 -1.18
CA GLY A 4 4.88 -1.32 -0.47
C GLY A 4 4.93 -1.49 1.05
N TRP A 5 4.38 -2.59 1.56
CA TRP A 5 4.41 -2.93 2.99
C TRP A 5 5.83 -3.16 3.49
N ILE A 6 6.62 -3.95 2.75
CA ILE A 6 8.05 -4.16 3.03
C ILE A 6 8.80 -2.83 2.99
N ALA A 7 8.52 -1.97 2.00
CA ALA A 7 9.15 -0.66 1.91
C ALA A 7 8.78 0.26 3.09
N SER A 8 7.53 0.22 3.58
CA SER A 8 7.14 0.93 4.80
C SER A 8 7.89 0.43 6.03
N ILE A 9 8.05 -0.89 6.18
CA ILE A 9 8.83 -1.46 7.29
C ILE A 9 10.30 -1.03 7.18
N GLY A 10 10.90 -1.14 6.00
CA GLY A 10 12.28 -0.71 5.77
C GLY A 10 12.49 0.77 6.05
N ALA A 11 11.57 1.62 5.60
CA ALA A 11 11.59 3.06 5.90
C ALA A 11 11.45 3.31 7.41
N MET A 12 10.55 2.60 8.08
CA MET A 12 10.37 2.74 9.53
C MET A 12 11.59 2.26 10.32
N ALA A 13 12.27 1.20 9.87
CA ALA A 13 13.50 0.72 10.50
C ALA A 13 14.63 1.78 10.45
N LEU A 14 14.65 2.61 9.41
CA LEU A 14 15.59 3.73 9.29
C LEU A 14 15.16 4.94 10.13
N LEU A 15 13.86 5.20 10.24
CA LEU A 15 13.33 6.34 10.98
C LEU A 15 13.25 6.10 12.50
N ALA A 16 13.07 4.84 12.93
CA ALA A 16 12.86 4.48 14.33
C ALA A 16 13.98 4.95 15.27
N PRO A 17 15.28 4.83 14.94
CA PRO A 17 16.35 5.37 15.79
C PRO A 17 16.25 6.89 15.96
N ALA A 18 15.93 7.63 14.90
CA ALA A 18 15.80 9.09 14.95
C ALA A 18 14.57 9.51 15.77
N ILE A 19 13.47 8.79 15.67
CA ILE A 19 12.29 9.03 16.51
C ILE A 19 12.61 8.73 17.97
N GLY A 20 13.30 7.61 18.23
CA GLY A 20 13.73 7.23 19.58
C GLY A 20 14.64 8.27 20.23
N THR A 21 15.60 8.84 19.48
CA THR A 21 16.47 9.91 20.01
C THR A 21 15.71 11.22 20.24
N LEU A 22 14.76 11.58 19.37
CA LEU A 22 13.90 12.75 19.59
C LEU A 22 13.05 12.60 20.85
N LEU A 23 12.49 11.41 21.07
CA LEU A 23 11.68 11.10 22.25
C LEU A 23 12.51 11.10 23.53
N ALA A 24 13.70 10.49 23.51
CA ALA A 24 14.59 10.42 24.67
C ALA A 24 15.09 11.80 25.14
N ASN A 25 15.19 12.76 24.22
CA ASN A 25 15.60 14.14 24.53
C ASN A 25 14.42 15.08 24.82
N ALA A 26 13.18 14.62 24.63
CA ALA A 26 12.01 15.43 24.90
C ALA A 26 11.72 15.43 26.41
N ARG A 27 11.80 16.60 27.05
CA ARG A 27 11.30 16.79 28.42
C ARG A 27 9.79 16.99 28.35
N VAL A 28 9.04 15.94 28.66
CA VAL A 28 7.60 15.89 28.45
C VAL A 28 6.89 15.64 29.77
N GLY A 29 5.88 16.45 30.08
CA GLY A 29 4.99 16.24 31.23
C GLY A 29 3.99 15.10 30.99
N THR A 30 3.38 14.59 32.06
CA THR A 30 2.51 13.39 32.03
C THR A 30 1.22 13.54 31.21
N ASN A 31 0.85 14.75 30.77
CA ASN A 31 -0.35 15.03 29.95
C ASN A 31 -0.02 15.64 28.57
N ASP A 32 1.24 15.65 28.17
CA ASP A 32 1.64 16.30 26.93
C ASP A 32 1.49 15.37 25.72
N LEU A 33 0.91 15.92 24.64
CA LEU A 33 0.76 15.26 23.34
C LEU A 33 2.03 15.36 22.48
N ALA A 34 3.02 16.12 22.93
CA ALA A 34 4.27 16.38 22.20
C ALA A 34 5.03 15.11 21.75
N PRO A 35 5.09 14.00 22.52
CA PRO A 35 5.72 12.76 22.07
C PRO A 35 5.04 12.13 20.85
N ALA A 36 3.74 12.37 20.65
CA ALA A 36 3.02 11.77 19.55
C ALA A 36 3.47 12.34 18.19
N VAL A 37 3.92 13.59 18.16
CA VAL A 37 4.29 14.31 16.93
C VAL A 37 5.40 13.59 16.13
N PRO A 38 6.59 13.31 16.69
CA PRO A 38 7.66 12.64 15.94
C PRO A 38 7.26 11.22 15.51
N VAL A 39 6.45 10.52 16.31
CA VAL A 39 5.94 9.18 15.97
C VAL A 39 4.99 9.24 14.79
N VAL A 40 4.02 10.17 14.80
CA VAL A 40 3.06 10.37 13.72
C VAL A 40 3.78 10.78 12.43
N LEU A 41 4.78 11.67 12.51
CA LEU A 41 5.58 12.08 11.35
C LEU A 41 6.40 10.91 10.79
N GLY A 42 7.01 10.11 11.66
CA GLY A 42 7.74 8.91 11.27
C GLY A 42 6.87 7.91 10.50
N LEU A 43 5.69 7.61 11.06
CA LEU A 43 4.68 6.77 10.41
C LEU A 43 4.25 7.38 9.08
N PHE A 44 3.94 8.67 9.05
CA PHE A 44 3.54 9.37 7.83
C PHE A 44 4.59 9.18 6.72
N LEU A 45 5.87 9.43 6.99
CA LEU A 45 6.94 9.29 6.01
C LEU A 45 7.13 7.83 5.57
N ALA A 46 7.08 6.87 6.50
CA ALA A 46 7.21 5.46 6.18
C ALA A 46 6.09 4.96 5.27
N TYR A 47 4.84 5.37 5.52
CA TYR A 47 3.70 5.01 4.68
C TYR A 47 3.65 5.80 3.37
N LEU A 48 4.19 7.01 3.32
CA LEU A 48 4.37 7.76 2.08
C LEU A 48 5.31 6.99 1.13
N ILE A 49 6.44 6.51 1.64
CA ILE A 49 7.41 5.72 0.88
C ILE A 49 6.79 4.38 0.44
N GLY A 50 6.14 3.67 1.36
CA GLY A 50 5.49 2.39 1.01
C GLY A 50 4.33 2.55 0.03
N GLY A 51 3.56 3.62 0.15
CA GLY A 51 2.51 3.99 -0.80
C GLY A 51 3.07 4.26 -2.19
N TYR A 52 4.19 4.98 -2.27
CA TYR A 52 4.91 5.22 -3.52
C TYR A 52 5.42 3.93 -4.16
N VAL A 53 6.00 3.03 -3.35
CA VAL A 53 6.45 1.72 -3.82
C VAL A 53 5.30 0.80 -4.21
N ALA A 54 4.15 0.89 -3.55
CA ALA A 54 2.95 0.16 -3.96
C ALA A 54 2.38 0.71 -5.26
N GLY A 55 2.36 2.03 -5.43
CA GLY A 55 1.83 2.70 -6.61
C GLY A 55 2.63 2.39 -7.87
N ARG A 56 3.97 2.41 -7.81
CA ARG A 56 4.84 2.07 -8.96
C ARG A 56 4.66 0.62 -9.44
N MET A 57 4.19 -0.27 -8.57
CA MET A 57 3.92 -1.68 -8.91
C MET A 57 2.50 -1.90 -9.44
N ALA A 58 1.61 -0.90 -9.32
CA ALA A 58 0.18 -1.03 -9.56
C ALA A 58 -0.29 -0.59 -10.95
N GLY A 59 0.54 0.13 -11.71
CA GLY A 59 0.27 0.56 -13.08
C GLY A 59 -0.86 1.59 -13.23
N TYR A 60 -2.12 1.15 -13.14
CA TYR A 60 -3.32 1.95 -13.44
C TYR A 60 -4.10 2.45 -12.21
N ARG A 61 -3.98 1.77 -11.05
CA ARG A 61 -4.69 2.14 -9.82
C ARG A 61 -3.72 2.39 -8.66
N THR A 62 -2.80 3.33 -8.86
CA THR A 62 -1.66 3.57 -7.97
C THR A 62 -2.08 4.05 -6.57
N SER A 63 -3.04 4.98 -6.49
CA SER A 63 -3.60 5.51 -5.23
C SER A 63 -4.32 4.45 -4.39
N TRP A 64 -5.11 3.59 -5.04
CA TRP A 64 -5.80 2.47 -4.40
C TRP A 64 -4.80 1.47 -3.81
N HIS A 65 -3.70 1.20 -4.51
CA HIS A 65 -2.66 0.30 -4.01
C HIS A 65 -1.89 0.88 -2.84
N GLY A 66 -1.64 2.19 -2.85
CA GLY A 66 -1.08 2.88 -1.70
C GLY A 66 -1.98 2.77 -0.47
N MET A 67 -3.28 3.04 -0.63
CA MET A 67 -4.28 2.92 0.44
C MET A 67 -4.41 1.49 0.98
N MET A 68 -4.48 0.49 0.10
CA MET A 68 -4.55 -0.92 0.49
C MET A 68 -3.31 -1.40 1.25
N THR A 69 -2.15 -0.80 1.00
CA THR A 69 -0.93 -1.10 1.75
C THR A 69 -1.05 -0.60 3.20
N ALA A 70 -1.62 0.59 3.41
CA ALA A 70 -1.89 1.10 4.76
C ALA A 70 -2.91 0.24 5.52
N PHE A 71 -4.01 -0.17 4.87
CA PHE A 71 -4.99 -1.08 5.47
C PHE A 71 -4.42 -2.46 5.77
N PHE A 72 -3.58 -3.00 4.89
CA PHE A 72 -2.91 -4.26 5.14
C PHE A 72 -2.01 -4.19 6.37
N SER A 73 -1.25 -3.10 6.54
CA SER A 73 -0.47 -2.92 7.76
C SER A 73 -1.34 -2.82 9.01
N LEU A 74 -2.46 -2.10 8.96
CA LEU A 74 -3.39 -2.03 10.09
C LEU A 74 -3.85 -3.42 10.50
N PHE A 75 -4.23 -4.24 9.52
CA PHE A 75 -4.62 -5.62 9.77
C PHE A 75 -3.51 -6.42 10.45
N VAL A 76 -2.27 -6.31 9.97
CA VAL A 76 -1.12 -6.99 10.59
C VAL A 76 -0.89 -6.49 12.02
N VAL A 77 -0.93 -5.18 12.26
CA VAL A 77 -0.77 -4.59 13.60
C VAL A 77 -1.86 -5.09 14.55
N LEU A 78 -3.12 -5.16 14.09
CA LEU A 78 -4.24 -5.66 14.88
C LEU A 78 -4.07 -7.14 15.24
N VAL A 79 -3.60 -7.96 14.29
CA VAL A 79 -3.29 -9.37 14.53
C VAL A 79 -2.16 -9.52 15.55
N LEU A 80 -1.09 -8.71 15.44
CA LEU A 80 0.01 -8.71 16.39
C LEU A 80 -0.44 -8.27 17.79
N MET A 81 -1.29 -7.24 17.87
CA MET A 81 -1.84 -6.77 19.14
C MET A 81 -2.73 -7.84 19.80
N LEU A 82 -3.56 -8.52 19.01
CA LEU A 82 -4.38 -9.62 19.50
C LEU A 82 -3.53 -10.81 19.95
N ALA A 83 -2.48 -11.15 19.19
CA ALA A 83 -1.53 -12.19 19.57
C ALA A 83 -0.79 -11.83 20.86
N GLY A 84 -0.39 -10.57 21.02
CA GLY A 84 0.25 -10.09 22.25
C GLY A 84 -0.69 -10.15 23.46
N TYR A 85 -1.92 -9.67 23.30
CA TYR A 85 -2.94 -9.79 24.33
C TYR A 85 -3.25 -11.24 24.70
N ALA A 86 -3.23 -12.16 23.72
CA ALA A 86 -3.36 -13.59 23.99
C ALA A 86 -2.13 -14.14 24.75
N ALA A 87 -0.91 -13.70 24.40
CA ALA A 87 0.32 -14.07 25.09
C ALA A 87 0.27 -13.65 26.57
N ASP A 88 -0.06 -12.38 26.83
CA ASP A 88 -0.11 -11.82 28.18
C ASP A 88 -1.18 -12.47 29.07
N ARG A 89 -2.17 -13.14 28.47
CA ARG A 89 -3.19 -13.96 29.17
C ARG A 89 -2.80 -15.43 29.31
N GLY A 90 -1.56 -15.79 28.98
CA GLY A 90 -1.04 -17.15 29.07
C GLY A 90 -1.58 -18.11 28.01
N LEU A 91 -2.31 -17.64 27.00
CA LEU A 91 -2.83 -18.51 25.93
C LEU A 91 -1.71 -19.06 25.03
N LEU A 92 -0.53 -18.44 25.06
CA LEU A 92 0.68 -18.88 24.37
C LEU A 92 1.73 -19.49 25.31
N ALA A 93 1.40 -19.69 26.60
CA ALA A 93 2.32 -20.27 27.59
C ALA A 93 2.79 -21.69 27.20
N VAL A 94 1.95 -22.45 26.48
CA VAL A 94 2.30 -23.78 25.94
C VAL A 94 3.43 -23.72 24.90
N THR A 95 3.62 -22.55 24.27
CA THR A 95 4.69 -22.31 23.28
C THR A 95 5.94 -21.64 23.87
N GLY A 96 5.98 -21.39 25.18
CA GLY A 96 7.12 -20.76 25.87
C GLY A 96 7.25 -19.25 25.69
N VAL A 97 6.23 -18.60 25.11
CA VAL A 97 6.14 -17.13 25.00
C VAL A 97 5.14 -16.64 26.02
N GLU A 98 5.63 -16.06 27.12
CA GLU A 98 4.79 -15.55 28.21
C GLU A 98 4.35 -14.09 27.99
N SER A 99 5.11 -13.31 27.22
CA SER A 99 4.74 -11.95 26.84
C SER A 99 5.45 -11.49 25.56
N VAL A 100 4.88 -10.50 24.87
CA VAL A 100 5.51 -9.80 23.74
C VAL A 100 6.87 -9.20 24.12
N ALA A 101 7.03 -8.81 25.39
CA ALA A 101 8.27 -8.21 25.89
C ALA A 101 9.45 -9.19 25.97
N ASP A 102 9.22 -10.50 25.91
CA ASP A 102 10.30 -11.49 25.82
C ASP A 102 10.86 -11.62 24.39
N VAL A 103 10.08 -11.20 23.39
CA VAL A 103 10.45 -11.29 21.97
C VAL A 103 11.05 -9.98 21.46
N ILE A 104 10.59 -8.83 21.99
CA ILE A 104 11.04 -7.51 21.56
C ILE A 104 11.75 -6.79 22.72
N PRO A 105 13.09 -6.70 22.68
CA PRO A 105 13.86 -5.96 23.69
C PRO A 105 13.41 -4.49 23.73
N GLY A 106 13.18 -3.96 24.94
CA GLY A 106 12.84 -2.55 25.15
C GLY A 106 11.35 -2.21 25.20
N VAL A 107 10.45 -3.17 24.99
CA VAL A 107 8.99 -2.95 25.17
C VAL A 107 8.57 -3.05 26.65
N ARG A 108 9.39 -3.72 27.47
CA ARG A 108 9.15 -3.99 28.89
C ARG A 108 8.98 -2.72 29.75
N ASP A 109 9.60 -1.62 29.34
CA ASP A 109 9.57 -0.34 30.04
C ASP A 109 8.46 0.62 29.54
N LEU A 110 7.69 0.22 28.51
CA LEU A 110 6.57 1.01 28.00
C LEU A 110 5.31 0.73 28.83
N ASP A 111 5.14 1.43 29.94
CA ASP A 111 3.89 1.43 30.70
C ASP A 111 2.78 2.16 29.92
N ILE A 112 2.10 1.40 29.05
CA ILE A 112 0.95 1.85 28.24
C ILE A 112 -0.30 2.14 29.07
N THR A 113 -0.34 1.69 30.34
CA THR A 113 -1.49 1.83 31.23
C THR A 113 -1.64 3.26 31.79
N THR A 114 -0.54 3.98 31.96
CA THR A 114 -0.53 5.34 32.53
C THR A 114 -0.69 6.45 31.47
N SER A 115 -0.51 6.14 30.18
CA SER A 115 -0.43 7.11 29.07
C SER A 115 -1.65 7.12 28.12
N GLY A 116 -2.77 6.54 28.56
CA GLY A 116 -3.91 6.16 27.72
C GLY A 116 -4.45 7.24 26.76
N ASN A 117 -4.49 8.52 27.16
CA ASN A 117 -5.02 9.58 26.31
C ASN A 117 -4.05 9.98 25.18
N ALA A 118 -2.75 10.11 25.49
CA ALA A 118 -1.72 10.46 24.51
C ALA A 118 -1.46 9.30 23.53
N VAL A 119 -1.49 8.06 24.02
CA VAL A 119 -1.36 6.85 23.19
C VAL A 119 -2.55 6.71 22.27
N THR A 120 -3.78 6.86 22.76
CA THR A 120 -4.99 6.75 21.93
C THR A 120 -5.04 7.85 20.87
N PHE A 121 -4.73 9.09 21.25
CA PHE A 121 -4.67 10.22 20.32
C PHE A 121 -3.58 10.04 19.25
N GLY A 122 -2.36 9.67 19.67
CA GLY A 122 -1.25 9.39 18.77
C GLY A 122 -1.52 8.22 17.84
N ALA A 123 -2.17 7.16 18.33
CA ALA A 123 -2.57 6.01 17.52
C ALA A 123 -3.63 6.39 16.48
N LEU A 124 -4.65 7.16 16.86
CA LEU A 124 -5.67 7.66 15.93
C LEU A 124 -5.05 8.56 14.85
N LEU A 125 -4.28 9.58 15.25
CA LEU A 125 -3.64 10.47 14.28
C LEU A 125 -2.60 9.75 13.42
N GLY A 126 -1.81 8.85 14.01
CA GLY A 126 -0.84 8.04 13.28
C GLY A 126 -1.54 7.13 12.27
N PHE A 127 -2.68 6.57 12.64
CA PHE A 127 -3.51 5.78 11.74
C PHE A 127 -4.07 6.61 10.58
N LEU A 128 -4.76 7.73 10.86
CA LEU A 128 -5.27 8.61 9.82
C LEU A 128 -4.14 9.12 8.90
N GLY A 129 -3.02 9.52 9.50
CA GLY A 129 -1.82 9.96 8.80
C GLY A 129 -1.24 8.88 7.91
N SER A 130 -1.18 7.62 8.37
CA SER A 130 -0.68 6.49 7.59
C SER A 130 -1.55 6.16 6.38
N ILE A 131 -2.88 6.22 6.52
CA ILE A 131 -3.81 6.01 5.39
C ILE A 131 -3.63 7.10 4.36
N PHE A 132 -3.62 8.37 4.81
CA PHE A 132 -3.46 9.51 3.92
C PHE A 132 -2.10 9.49 3.23
N ALA A 133 -1.02 9.18 3.96
CA ALA A 133 0.32 9.06 3.39
C ALA A 133 0.43 7.90 2.41
N GLY A 134 -0.14 6.74 2.72
CA GLY A 134 -0.19 5.60 1.81
C GLY A 134 -0.90 5.94 0.51
N TRP A 135 -2.06 6.59 0.60
CA TRP A 135 -2.78 7.10 -0.56
C TRP A 135 -1.96 8.13 -1.35
N LEU A 136 -1.41 9.15 -0.67
CA LEU A 136 -0.63 10.22 -1.27
C LEU A 136 0.62 9.67 -1.97
N GLY A 137 1.32 8.73 -1.34
CA GLY A 137 2.46 8.02 -1.92
C GLY A 137 2.06 7.29 -3.20
N GLY A 138 0.92 6.60 -3.16
CA GLY A 138 0.35 5.95 -4.35
C GLY A 138 -0.01 6.94 -5.46
N VAL A 139 -0.55 8.11 -5.14
CA VAL A 139 -0.84 9.19 -6.11
C VAL A 139 0.45 9.75 -6.72
N LEU A 140 1.50 9.94 -5.91
CA LEU A 140 2.80 10.43 -6.35
C LEU A 140 3.57 9.41 -7.20
N ALA A 141 3.19 8.14 -7.15
CA ALA A 141 3.84 7.10 -7.92
C ALA A 141 3.57 7.27 -9.43
N PRO A 142 4.60 7.17 -10.29
CA PRO A 142 4.42 7.29 -11.73
C PRO A 142 3.45 6.21 -12.23
N SER A 143 2.32 6.62 -12.79
CA SER A 143 1.58 5.77 -13.72
C SER A 143 2.36 5.79 -15.04
N HIS A 144 2.39 4.67 -15.77
CA HIS A 144 3.13 4.55 -17.04
C HIS A 144 2.69 5.55 -18.14
N ALA A 145 1.86 6.56 -17.83
CA ALA A 145 1.50 7.66 -18.71
C ALA A 145 2.57 8.77 -18.81
N VAL A 146 3.61 8.80 -17.96
CA VAL A 146 4.67 9.84 -18.00
C VAL A 146 6.09 9.25 -18.08
N ALA A 147 6.23 7.98 -18.48
CA ALA A 147 7.52 7.40 -18.88
C ALA A 147 7.72 7.48 -20.41
N GLY A 148 7.29 8.59 -21.01
CA GLY A 148 7.26 8.80 -22.46
C GLY A 148 7.93 10.10 -22.91
N THR A 149 9.06 10.48 -22.32
CA THR A 149 9.89 11.60 -22.81
C THR A 149 11.38 11.27 -22.90
N VAL A 150 11.76 9.98 -22.84
CA VAL A 150 13.09 9.55 -23.27
C VAL A 150 12.93 8.81 -24.60
N PRO A 151 13.47 9.32 -25.72
CA PRO A 151 13.45 8.58 -26.97
C PRO A 151 14.40 7.39 -26.83
N ALA A 152 13.85 6.22 -26.48
CA ALA A 152 14.55 4.97 -26.66
C ALA A 152 14.60 4.69 -28.17
N ALA A 153 15.77 4.90 -28.77
CA ALA A 153 16.09 4.38 -30.09
C ALA A 153 15.86 2.86 -30.08
N GLY A 154 14.87 2.38 -30.83
CA GLY A 154 14.54 0.95 -30.90
C GLY A 154 13.13 0.58 -31.34
N THR A 155 12.26 1.53 -31.69
CA THR A 155 10.83 1.25 -31.97
C THR A 155 10.46 1.18 -33.47
N ALA A 156 11.43 1.15 -34.38
CA ALA A 156 11.13 1.11 -35.82
C ALA A 156 10.61 -0.27 -36.28
N GLU A 157 11.06 -1.37 -35.68
CA GLU A 157 10.78 -2.72 -36.21
C GLU A 157 9.39 -3.26 -35.83
N ARG A 158 8.79 -2.76 -34.74
CA ARG A 158 7.52 -3.32 -34.22
C ARG A 158 6.27 -2.70 -34.84
N VAL A 159 6.40 -1.54 -35.49
CA VAL A 159 5.27 -0.84 -36.12
C VAL A 159 4.95 -1.45 -37.49
N GLU A 160 5.98 -1.77 -38.28
CA GLU A 160 5.84 -2.33 -39.64
C GLU A 160 5.12 -3.68 -39.64
N LYS A 161 5.41 -4.55 -38.65
CA LYS A 161 4.77 -5.88 -38.55
C LYS A 161 3.28 -5.80 -38.21
N ARG A 162 2.80 -4.71 -37.62
CA ARG A 162 1.39 -4.54 -37.23
C ARG A 162 0.55 -3.91 -38.35
N GLU A 163 1.16 -3.16 -39.25
CA GLU A 163 0.49 -2.64 -40.45
C GLU A 163 0.32 -3.72 -41.52
N ALA A 164 1.33 -4.56 -41.76
CA ALA A 164 1.25 -5.65 -42.74
C ALA A 164 0.16 -6.70 -42.44
N VAL A 165 -0.18 -6.91 -41.16
CA VAL A 165 -1.26 -7.82 -40.74
C VAL A 165 -2.65 -7.19 -40.91
N ARG A 166 -2.75 -5.85 -40.90
CA ARG A 166 -4.02 -5.13 -41.05
C ARG A 166 -4.47 -5.04 -42.51
N GLU A 167 -3.54 -5.00 -43.45
CA GLU A 167 -3.84 -4.92 -44.89
C GLU A 167 -4.29 -6.26 -45.49
N ARG A 168 -3.93 -7.38 -44.84
CA ARG A 168 -4.23 -8.75 -45.30
C ARG A 168 -5.53 -9.33 -44.72
N ARG A 169 -6.57 -8.51 -44.52
CA ARG A 169 -7.92 -9.05 -44.23
C ARG A 169 -8.73 -9.03 -45.54
N PRO A 170 -8.95 -10.19 -46.20
CA PRO A 170 -9.79 -10.24 -47.39
C PRO A 170 -11.22 -9.87 -47.02
N LEU A 171 -11.76 -8.87 -47.71
CA LEU A 171 -13.17 -8.49 -47.72
C LEU A 171 -13.97 -9.66 -48.31
N MET A 172 -14.47 -10.55 -47.45
CA MET A 172 -15.57 -11.45 -47.81
C MET A 172 -16.87 -10.65 -47.90
N PRO A 173 -17.69 -10.84 -48.96
CA PRO A 173 -18.92 -10.09 -49.16
C PRO A 173 -20.10 -10.75 -48.46
N ALA A 174 -20.88 -9.98 -47.71
CA ALA A 174 -22.27 -10.28 -47.36
C ALA A 174 -22.92 -9.04 -46.69
N PRO A 175 -24.26 -8.89 -46.63
CA PRO A 175 -25.33 -9.58 -47.37
C PRO A 175 -26.40 -8.60 -47.91
N THR A 176 -27.31 -9.02 -48.81
CA THR A 176 -28.68 -8.47 -48.85
C THR A 176 -29.64 -9.34 -49.69
N ILE A 177 -30.59 -9.96 -48.98
CA ILE A 177 -32.04 -10.01 -49.26
C ILE A 177 -32.49 -10.40 -50.68
N GLY A 178 -33.10 -11.58 -50.79
CA GLY A 178 -33.84 -11.99 -51.99
C GLY A 178 -34.44 -13.39 -51.92
N ARG A 179 -35.14 -13.75 -50.84
CA ARG A 179 -35.93 -14.99 -50.76
C ARG A 179 -37.37 -14.69 -50.34
N LYS A 180 -38.19 -14.35 -51.33
CA LYS A 180 -39.64 -14.65 -51.39
C LYS A 180 -39.79 -15.53 -52.62
N GLY A 181 -40.18 -16.80 -52.49
CA GLY A 181 -41.59 -17.17 -52.37
C GLY A 181 -42.24 -16.95 -53.73
N GLU A 182 -42.03 -17.89 -54.67
CA GLU A 182 -43.14 -18.72 -55.19
C GLU A 182 -44.31 -17.89 -55.72
N GLU A 183 -44.39 -17.75 -57.05
CA GLU A 183 -45.62 -18.03 -57.79
C GLU A 183 -45.39 -18.00 -59.32
N ARG A 184 -45.79 -19.11 -59.96
CA ARG A 184 -46.25 -19.26 -61.37
C ARG A 184 -45.22 -19.57 -62.46
N LEU A 185 -45.07 -20.87 -62.70
CA LEU A 185 -44.82 -21.47 -64.01
C LEU A 185 -46.12 -22.09 -64.55
N SER A 186 -46.27 -22.05 -65.88
CA SER A 186 -47.37 -22.54 -66.75
C SER A 186 -48.65 -21.69 -66.70
N ARG A 187 -49.19 -21.18 -67.81
CA ARG A 187 -49.29 -21.71 -69.17
C ARG A 187 -49.27 -20.60 -70.22
#